data_AF-A0A8H8N6X8-F1
#
_entry.id   AF-A0A8H8N6X8-F1
#
_cell.length_a   1.000
_cell.length_b   1.000
_cell.length_c   1.000
_cell.angle_alpha   90.00
_cell.angle_beta   90.00
_cell.angle_gamma   90.00
#
_symmetry.space_group_name_H-M   'P 1'
#
loop_
_entity.id
_entity.type
_entity.pdbx_description
1 polymer ?
#
loop_
_entity_poly.entity_id
_entity_poly.type
_entity_poly.pdbx_seq_one_letter_code
_entity_poly.pdbx_strand_id
1 'polypeptide(L)'
;MSPLSPTRMVGSSSRSLFDMLSTDILLLILSVSTPATIRQCQRVCCFLRDLVHSDMYLQYLLELDTYGYTEPLNPRRDLGYAEKIALLRDHTSRWRNPGIISPDYYELPPGRTISPRPFVNGTFVWKAEADNDSDRICFYQLPSRNKGTEFKHWSVDLAEFRGFDSLWIDPEQELLVVVMKTGTDSGNTIYEIHLRSLGTGQVHPMAATEHSVLYYSTILGSLRIEVIGHSLAAITSSSLPHAVRTVVWDWATGQQLSYLAYEGSSQLELLSEKSFVVSQTSDPDPFSPGGSSGCLKLYQFGYTQDARSNQAIHTASFELPVNTSEDTISEIKLYAAPNTATKSGYYTSTKVYDQRPSDRLLRIEVLAPPKYFYHGGAALKTIYAPVSALMHLFPNARPEATDPLNCLIIPWDRWSNRTSWTADAEPAGNSCVRMSGWRAVIIKQSLGVGPSNLSILEFCQKRLGSRGTGVSSRYASQEVDMSPGDQKINKVSGDKFVSAKTSWTLRSVSPSSMMEWYDRPWVDEEHLIQRKMVMSGSAPRHILMDYSF
;
A
#
# COMPACT_ATOMS: atom_id res chain seq x y z
N MET A 1 -55.83 48.79 -37.72
CA MET A 1 -55.18 48.27 -36.49
C MET A 1 -54.48 46.98 -36.86
N SER A 2 -53.16 47.05 -37.08
CA SER A 2 -52.33 45.93 -37.50
C SER A 2 -51.35 45.60 -36.35
N PRO A 3 -51.11 44.33 -36.00
CA PRO A 3 -50.23 43.99 -34.89
C PRO A 3 -48.77 44.10 -35.34
N LEU A 4 -48.01 44.89 -34.58
CA LEU A 4 -46.55 45.05 -34.72
C LEU A 4 -45.85 43.72 -34.43
N SER A 5 -45.01 43.28 -35.35
CA SER A 5 -44.16 42.10 -35.21
C SER A 5 -43.04 42.34 -34.18
N PRO A 6 -42.66 41.34 -33.37
CA PRO A 6 -41.59 41.48 -32.41
C PRO A 6 -40.23 41.50 -33.12
N THR A 7 -39.55 42.63 -33.01
CA THR A 7 -38.18 42.84 -33.49
C THR A 7 -37.24 41.89 -32.74
N ARG A 8 -36.74 40.87 -33.44
CA ARG A 8 -35.77 39.90 -32.94
C ARG A 8 -34.43 40.63 -32.73
N MET A 9 -34.12 41.01 -31.49
CA MET A 9 -32.80 41.53 -31.14
C MET A 9 -31.75 40.46 -31.46
N VAL A 10 -30.98 40.70 -32.52
CA VAL A 10 -29.77 39.95 -32.84
C VAL A 10 -28.77 40.27 -31.73
N GLY A 11 -28.69 39.38 -30.75
CA GLY A 11 -27.73 39.46 -29.66
C GLY A 11 -26.32 39.56 -30.20
N SER A 12 -25.59 40.57 -29.74
CA SER A 12 -24.15 40.70 -29.91
C SER A 12 -23.48 39.38 -29.53
N SER A 13 -22.99 38.64 -30.53
CA SER A 13 -22.26 37.40 -30.33
C SER A 13 -21.03 37.69 -29.49
N SER A 14 -21.07 37.33 -28.21
CA SER A 14 -19.87 37.19 -27.41
C SER A 14 -19.06 36.07 -28.08
N ARG A 15 -18.11 36.43 -28.94
CA ARG A 15 -17.14 35.46 -29.46
C ARG A 15 -16.52 34.80 -28.25
N SER A 16 -16.64 33.48 -28.17
CA SER A 16 -16.14 32.78 -27.00
C SER A 16 -14.62 32.99 -26.96
N LEU A 17 -14.05 33.14 -25.76
CA LEU A 17 -12.60 33.27 -25.61
C LEU A 17 -11.85 32.11 -26.29
N PHE A 18 -12.50 30.94 -26.41
CA PHE A 18 -12.00 29.75 -27.08
C PHE A 18 -11.81 29.93 -28.60
N ASP A 19 -12.61 30.78 -29.24
CA ASP A 19 -12.49 31.06 -30.68
C ASP A 19 -11.28 31.95 -30.99
N MET A 20 -10.68 32.57 -29.96
CA MET A 20 -9.50 33.44 -30.10
C MET A 20 -8.18 32.70 -29.80
N LEU A 21 -8.22 31.51 -29.21
CA LEU A 21 -7.04 30.74 -28.85
C LEU A 21 -6.68 29.74 -29.97
N SER A 22 -5.39 29.59 -30.27
CA SER A 22 -4.93 28.54 -31.18
C SER A 22 -5.14 27.16 -30.55
N THR A 23 -5.28 26.15 -31.41
CA THR A 23 -5.41 24.74 -31.02
C THR A 23 -4.30 24.30 -30.06
N ASP A 24 -3.05 24.70 -30.31
CA ASP A 24 -1.90 24.34 -29.49
C ASP A 24 -2.00 24.90 -28.05
N ILE A 25 -2.51 26.11 -27.90
CA ILE A 25 -2.69 26.73 -26.57
C ILE A 25 -3.80 26.01 -25.81
N LEU A 26 -4.87 25.61 -26.49
CA LEU A 26 -5.93 24.81 -25.88
C LEU A 26 -5.43 23.44 -25.45
N LEU A 27 -4.61 22.78 -26.28
CA LEU A 27 -3.96 21.52 -25.92
C LEU A 27 -3.05 21.69 -24.70
N LEU A 28 -2.24 22.76 -24.66
CA LEU A 28 -1.40 23.06 -23.50
C LEU A 28 -2.22 23.27 -22.22
N ILE A 29 -3.31 24.05 -22.28
CA ILE A 29 -4.22 24.25 -21.14
C ILE A 29 -4.83 22.93 -20.68
N LEU A 30 -5.30 22.10 -21.62
CA LEU A 30 -5.87 20.78 -21.30
C LEU A 30 -4.81 19.81 -20.75
N SER A 31 -3.56 19.90 -21.23
CA SER A 31 -2.45 19.02 -20.83
C SER A 31 -2.06 19.16 -19.36
N VAL A 32 -2.25 20.36 -18.78
CA VAL A 32 -2.01 20.64 -17.36
C VAL A 32 -3.28 20.56 -16.50
N SER A 33 -4.42 20.30 -17.13
CA SER A 33 -5.71 20.19 -16.45
C SER A 33 -5.93 18.79 -15.86
N THR A 34 -6.82 18.69 -14.87
CA THR A 34 -7.18 17.38 -14.32
C THR A 34 -8.00 16.55 -15.33
N PRO A 35 -7.94 15.22 -15.29
CA PRO A 35 -8.78 14.36 -16.12
C PRO A 35 -10.30 14.64 -15.97
N ALA A 36 -10.75 15.05 -14.79
CA ALA A 36 -12.14 15.45 -14.56
C ALA A 36 -12.50 16.73 -15.36
N THR A 37 -11.60 17.72 -15.35
CA THR A 37 -11.74 18.95 -16.15
C THR A 37 -11.73 18.64 -17.65
N ILE A 38 -10.82 17.79 -18.12
CA ILE A 38 -10.74 17.38 -19.53
C ILE A 38 -12.09 16.78 -19.98
N ARG A 39 -12.67 15.86 -19.20
CA ARG A 39 -14.00 15.27 -19.50
C ARG A 39 -15.12 16.31 -19.48
N GLN A 40 -15.06 17.32 -18.61
CA GLN A 40 -16.02 18.42 -18.62
C GLN A 40 -15.89 19.26 -19.90
N CYS A 41 -14.66 19.59 -20.32
CA CYS A 41 -14.40 20.31 -21.56
C CYS A 41 -14.97 19.59 -22.80
N GLN A 42 -14.86 18.24 -22.84
CA GLN A 42 -15.47 17.44 -23.91
C GLN A 42 -17.01 17.57 -23.99
N ARG A 43 -17.67 17.99 -22.90
CA ARG A 43 -19.13 18.20 -22.85
C ARG A 43 -19.55 19.62 -23.22
N VAL A 44 -18.62 20.56 -23.30
CA VAL A 44 -18.91 21.97 -23.59
C VAL A 44 -19.24 22.16 -25.07
N CYS A 45 -18.43 21.64 -25.98
CA CYS A 45 -18.66 21.74 -27.42
C CYS A 45 -17.99 20.61 -28.23
N CYS A 46 -18.43 20.41 -29.48
CA CYS A 46 -17.86 19.40 -30.37
C CYS A 46 -16.37 19.66 -30.67
N PHE A 47 -15.96 20.92 -30.84
CA PHE A 47 -14.56 21.25 -31.12
C PHE A 47 -13.60 20.77 -30.02
N LEU A 48 -13.88 21.09 -28.74
CA LEU A 48 -13.06 20.61 -27.63
C LEU A 48 -13.10 19.09 -27.48
N ARG A 49 -14.26 18.48 -27.75
CA ARG A 49 -14.36 17.02 -27.76
C ARG A 49 -13.45 16.40 -28.82
N ASP A 50 -13.51 16.90 -30.05
CA ASP A 50 -12.76 16.37 -31.20
C ASP A 50 -11.26 16.65 -31.01
N LEU A 51 -10.91 17.79 -30.41
CA LEU A 51 -9.55 18.11 -29.99
C LEU A 51 -8.99 17.09 -28.99
N VAL A 52 -9.74 16.79 -27.92
CA VAL A 52 -9.33 15.79 -26.93
C VAL A 52 -9.23 14.38 -27.56
N HIS A 53 -10.10 14.03 -28.51
CA HIS A 53 -10.06 12.72 -29.18
C HIS A 53 -8.90 12.57 -30.16
N SER A 54 -8.47 13.66 -30.78
CA SER A 54 -7.36 13.64 -31.74
C SER A 54 -5.98 13.65 -31.07
N ASP A 55 -5.87 14.19 -29.86
CA ASP A 55 -4.61 14.23 -29.12
C ASP A 55 -4.37 12.96 -28.27
N MET A 56 -3.31 12.21 -28.59
CA MET A 56 -2.99 10.94 -27.92
C MET A 56 -2.50 11.12 -26.49
N TYR A 57 -1.92 12.26 -26.13
CA TYR A 57 -1.48 12.52 -24.76
C TYR A 57 -2.69 12.73 -23.84
N LEU A 58 -3.67 13.53 -24.27
CA LEU A 58 -4.92 13.72 -23.52
C LEU A 58 -5.70 12.40 -23.39
N GLN A 59 -5.73 11.57 -24.45
CA GLN A 59 -6.29 10.22 -24.35
C GLN A 59 -5.55 9.36 -23.32
N TYR A 60 -4.22 9.42 -23.28
CA TYR A 60 -3.41 8.71 -22.31
C TYR A 60 -3.70 9.16 -20.86
N LEU A 61 -3.82 10.47 -20.60
CA LEU A 61 -4.22 10.99 -19.29
C LEU A 61 -5.62 10.49 -18.86
N LEU A 62 -6.57 10.45 -19.79
CA LEU A 62 -7.92 9.94 -19.53
C LEU A 62 -7.93 8.44 -19.24
N GLU A 63 -7.11 7.65 -19.95
CA GLU A 63 -6.95 6.21 -19.72
C GLU A 63 -6.29 5.91 -18.37
N LEU A 64 -5.21 6.62 -18.02
CA LEU A 64 -4.60 6.55 -16.69
C LEU A 64 -5.65 6.79 -15.61
N ASP A 65 -6.43 7.87 -15.73
CA ASP A 65 -7.46 8.20 -14.73
C ASP A 65 -8.59 7.17 -14.67
N THR A 66 -9.00 6.62 -15.82
CA THR A 66 -10.01 5.56 -15.91
C THR A 66 -9.58 4.32 -15.14
N TYR A 67 -8.28 4.01 -15.18
CA TYR A 67 -7.68 2.89 -14.45
C TYR A 67 -7.11 3.26 -13.07
N GLY A 68 -7.30 4.49 -12.60
CA GLY A 68 -6.83 4.93 -11.28
C GLY A 68 -5.33 5.23 -11.19
N TYR A 69 -4.59 5.19 -12.30
CA TYR A 69 -3.18 5.54 -12.34
C TYR A 69 -2.95 7.05 -12.46
N THR A 70 -1.68 7.43 -12.37
CA THR A 70 -1.14 8.74 -12.72
C THR A 70 0.02 8.63 -13.67
N GLU A 71 0.30 9.75 -14.33
CA GLU A 71 1.54 9.89 -15.08
C GLU A 71 2.74 9.73 -14.12
N PRO A 72 3.72 8.89 -14.48
CA PRO A 72 4.91 8.68 -13.67
C PRO A 72 5.84 9.90 -13.74
N LEU A 73 6.67 10.08 -12.71
CA LEU A 73 7.63 11.19 -12.67
C LEU A 73 8.65 11.12 -13.82
N ASN A 74 9.07 9.90 -14.16
CA ASN A 74 9.97 9.62 -15.27
C ASN A 74 9.23 8.74 -16.30
N PRO A 75 8.52 9.32 -17.27
CA PRO A 75 7.78 8.54 -18.25
C PRO A 75 8.72 7.89 -19.27
N ARG A 76 8.38 6.67 -19.69
CA ARG A 76 9.04 5.97 -20.81
C ARG A 76 8.99 6.81 -22.07
N ARG A 77 10.16 7.24 -22.55
CA ARG A 77 10.30 8.10 -23.75
C ARG A 77 10.51 7.29 -25.03
N ASP A 78 10.81 6.02 -24.87
CA ASP A 78 10.99 5.06 -25.95
C ASP A 78 9.65 4.57 -26.54
N LEU A 79 8.52 4.91 -25.91
CA LEU A 79 7.17 4.60 -26.38
C LEU A 79 6.35 5.84 -26.73
N GLY A 80 5.63 5.76 -27.84
CA GLY A 80 4.56 6.70 -28.17
C GLY A 80 3.32 6.54 -27.26
N TYR A 81 2.49 7.57 -27.16
CA TYR A 81 1.29 7.53 -26.31
C TYR A 81 0.28 6.45 -26.71
N ALA A 82 0.16 6.13 -28.01
CA ALA A 82 -0.68 5.03 -28.47
C ALA A 82 -0.22 3.68 -27.90
N GLU A 83 1.10 3.43 -27.85
CA GLU A 83 1.69 2.22 -27.28
C GLU A 83 1.51 2.18 -25.76
N LYS A 84 1.69 3.32 -25.08
CA LYS A 84 1.41 3.45 -23.65
C LYS A 84 -0.03 3.12 -23.30
N ILE A 85 -0.99 3.62 -24.08
CA ILE A 85 -2.42 3.28 -23.93
C ILE A 85 -2.66 1.78 -24.15
N ALA A 86 -2.05 1.20 -25.19
CA ALA A 86 -2.19 -0.23 -25.47
C ALA A 86 -1.66 -1.08 -24.30
N LEU A 87 -0.50 -0.72 -23.73
CA LEU A 87 0.08 -1.38 -22.55
C LEU A 87 -0.84 -1.26 -21.32
N LEU A 88 -1.38 -0.07 -21.03
CA LEU A 88 -2.32 0.14 -19.92
C LEU A 88 -3.59 -0.72 -20.04
N ARG A 89 -4.14 -0.81 -21.24
CA ARG A 89 -5.35 -1.62 -21.52
C ARG A 89 -5.06 -3.11 -21.39
N ASP A 90 -3.94 -3.58 -21.93
CA ASP A 90 -3.52 -4.99 -21.83
C ASP A 90 -3.27 -5.39 -20.37
N HIS A 91 -2.51 -4.58 -19.64
CA HIS A 91 -2.27 -4.76 -18.20
C HIS A 91 -3.59 -4.87 -17.42
N THR A 92 -4.52 -3.96 -17.65
CA THR A 92 -5.83 -4.00 -16.98
C THR A 92 -6.63 -5.23 -17.40
N SER A 93 -6.55 -5.65 -18.65
CA SER A 93 -7.24 -6.85 -19.17
C SER A 93 -6.75 -8.13 -18.49
N ARG A 94 -5.43 -8.27 -18.32
CA ARG A 94 -4.79 -9.42 -17.68
C ARG A 94 -5.11 -9.51 -16.19
N TRP A 95 -5.12 -8.39 -15.47
CA TRP A 95 -5.62 -8.35 -14.09
C TRP A 95 -7.10 -8.71 -13.97
N ARG A 96 -7.92 -8.33 -14.96
CA ARG A 96 -9.35 -8.68 -15.00
C ARG A 96 -9.60 -10.14 -15.34
N ASN A 97 -8.73 -10.76 -16.11
CA ASN A 97 -8.89 -12.13 -16.59
C ASN A 97 -7.60 -12.93 -16.33
N PRO A 98 -7.27 -13.24 -15.07
CA PRO A 98 -5.99 -13.88 -14.71
C PRO A 98 -5.91 -15.35 -15.14
N GLY A 99 -6.98 -15.92 -15.70
CA GLY A 99 -7.22 -17.36 -15.81
C GLY A 99 -6.29 -18.17 -16.73
N ILE A 100 -5.31 -17.55 -17.40
CA ILE A 100 -4.40 -18.23 -18.35
C ILE A 100 -3.01 -17.56 -18.30
N ILE A 101 -2.39 -17.49 -17.12
CA ILE A 101 -1.00 -17.03 -17.01
C ILE A 101 -0.15 -18.23 -16.61
N SER A 102 0.66 -18.71 -17.54
CA SER A 102 1.75 -19.64 -17.25
C SER A 102 2.82 -18.86 -16.47
N PRO A 103 3.25 -19.34 -15.30
CA PRO A 103 4.30 -18.66 -14.57
C PRO A 103 5.65 -18.83 -15.26
N ASP A 104 6.47 -17.80 -15.18
CA ASP A 104 7.90 -17.92 -15.45
C ASP A 104 8.61 -18.50 -14.22
N TYR A 105 9.68 -19.27 -14.43
CA TYR A 105 10.40 -19.98 -13.38
C TYR A 105 11.84 -19.51 -13.29
N TYR A 106 12.28 -19.14 -12.09
CA TYR A 106 13.66 -18.74 -11.82
C TYR A 106 14.25 -19.61 -10.71
N GLU A 107 15.39 -20.26 -10.99
CA GLU A 107 16.08 -21.07 -9.99
C GLU A 107 16.78 -20.19 -8.96
N LEU A 108 16.56 -20.49 -7.68
CA LEU A 108 17.22 -19.86 -6.56
C LEU A 108 18.29 -20.82 -6.01
N PRO A 109 19.49 -20.33 -5.65
CA PRO A 109 20.46 -21.15 -4.94
C PRO A 109 19.89 -21.56 -3.57
N PRO A 110 20.46 -22.58 -2.91
CA PRO A 110 20.16 -22.88 -1.52
C PRO A 110 20.21 -21.60 -0.67
N GLY A 111 19.27 -21.43 0.25
CA GLY A 111 19.16 -20.17 0.97
C GLY A 111 17.82 -19.92 1.64
N ARG A 112 17.63 -18.67 2.07
CA ARG A 112 16.42 -18.23 2.77
C ARG A 112 16.06 -16.77 2.51
N THR A 113 14.80 -16.45 2.75
CA THR A 113 14.32 -15.07 2.84
C THR A 113 14.73 -14.48 4.20
N ILE A 114 15.28 -13.28 4.19
CA ILE A 114 15.78 -12.56 5.39
C ILE A 114 15.11 -11.20 5.60
N SER A 115 14.26 -10.80 4.65
CA SER A 115 13.49 -9.56 4.75
C SER A 115 12.03 -9.88 5.10
N PRO A 116 11.37 -9.08 5.96
CA PRO A 116 9.93 -9.16 6.13
C PRO A 116 9.16 -8.83 4.83
N ARG A 117 9.80 -8.09 3.91
CA ARG A 117 9.28 -7.75 2.58
C ARG A 117 10.33 -8.15 1.53
N PRO A 118 10.49 -9.45 1.23
CA PRO A 118 11.52 -9.92 0.31
C PRO A 118 11.20 -9.60 -1.16
N PHE A 119 10.06 -8.96 -1.46
CA PHE A 119 9.67 -8.58 -2.80
C PHE A 119 9.11 -7.16 -2.81
N VAL A 120 9.73 -6.28 -3.58
CA VAL A 120 9.35 -4.87 -3.71
C VAL A 120 9.58 -4.43 -5.15
N ASN A 121 8.57 -3.84 -5.80
CA ASN A 121 8.66 -3.18 -7.11
C ASN A 121 9.39 -4.02 -8.18
N GLY A 122 9.06 -5.31 -8.31
CA GLY A 122 9.63 -6.24 -9.29
C GLY A 122 10.95 -6.86 -8.88
N THR A 123 11.49 -6.57 -7.68
CA THR A 123 12.77 -7.13 -7.22
C THR A 123 12.58 -8.03 -6.01
N PHE A 124 13.03 -9.29 -6.13
CA PHE A 124 13.05 -10.28 -5.06
C PHE A 124 14.43 -10.39 -4.42
N VAL A 125 14.49 -10.50 -3.09
CA VAL A 125 15.72 -10.60 -2.30
C VAL A 125 15.86 -11.98 -1.66
N TRP A 126 17.05 -12.55 -1.78
CA TRP A 126 17.37 -13.89 -1.34
C TRP A 126 18.74 -13.94 -0.67
N LYS A 127 18.85 -14.53 0.54
CA LYS A 127 20.15 -14.81 1.15
C LYS A 127 20.59 -16.19 0.69
N ALA A 128 21.66 -16.25 -0.10
CA ALA A 128 22.24 -17.53 -0.48
C ALA A 128 22.96 -18.16 0.71
N GLU A 129 22.77 -19.45 0.91
CA GLU A 129 23.60 -20.27 1.79
C GLU A 129 24.85 -20.66 1.01
N ALA A 130 26.02 -20.21 1.47
CA ALA A 130 27.30 -20.64 0.93
C ALA A 130 28.06 -21.46 1.98
N ASP A 131 28.91 -22.37 1.52
CA ASP A 131 29.70 -23.29 2.36
C ASP A 131 30.60 -22.57 3.39
N ASN A 132 30.88 -21.28 3.20
CA ASN A 132 31.81 -20.48 4.01
C ASN A 132 31.16 -19.29 4.75
N ASP A 133 29.89 -19.38 5.13
CA ASP A 133 29.20 -18.34 5.90
C ASP A 133 29.21 -16.96 5.20
N SER A 134 29.21 -16.95 3.86
CA SER A 134 29.19 -15.69 3.13
C SER A 134 27.83 -15.04 3.27
N ASP A 135 27.78 -13.81 3.76
CA ASP A 135 26.60 -12.96 3.79
C ASP A 135 26.27 -12.39 2.39
N ARG A 136 26.20 -13.29 1.39
CA ARG A 136 25.90 -12.92 0.02
C ARG A 136 24.39 -12.80 -0.17
N ILE A 137 23.97 -11.63 -0.60
CA ILE A 137 22.57 -11.34 -0.93
C ILE A 137 22.41 -11.36 -2.44
N CYS A 138 21.47 -12.16 -2.92
CA CYS A 138 21.07 -12.26 -4.31
C CYS A 138 19.79 -11.45 -4.54
N PHE A 139 19.78 -10.71 -5.64
CA PHE A 139 18.65 -9.92 -6.09
C PHE A 139 18.17 -10.45 -7.44
N TYR A 140 16.86 -10.55 -7.60
CA TYR A 140 16.19 -11.02 -8.81
C TYR A 140 15.19 -9.96 -9.24
N GLN A 141 15.56 -9.14 -10.22
CA GLN A 141 14.66 -8.21 -10.89
C GLN A 141 13.90 -8.96 -11.98
N LEU A 142 12.58 -8.94 -11.89
CA LEU A 142 11.67 -9.55 -12.84
C LEU A 142 11.45 -8.62 -14.05
N PRO A 143 11.11 -9.18 -15.23
CA PRO A 143 10.80 -8.37 -16.40
C PRO A 143 9.56 -7.51 -16.16
N SER A 144 9.60 -6.21 -16.44
CA SER A 144 8.45 -5.32 -16.27
C SER A 144 8.16 -4.60 -17.57
N ARG A 145 6.90 -4.67 -18.03
CA ARG A 145 6.46 -3.99 -19.24
C ARG A 145 6.19 -2.52 -18.97
N ASN A 146 5.72 -2.20 -17.76
CA ASN A 146 5.59 -0.84 -17.29
C ASN A 146 6.95 -0.13 -17.29
N LYS A 147 8.00 -0.79 -16.77
CA LYS A 147 9.35 -0.23 -16.67
C LYS A 147 10.20 -0.39 -17.92
N GLY A 148 9.84 -1.32 -18.80
CA GLY A 148 10.67 -1.70 -19.94
C GLY A 148 11.95 -2.43 -19.52
N THR A 149 11.93 -3.10 -18.37
CA THR A 149 13.08 -3.82 -17.82
C THR A 149 13.01 -5.29 -18.17
N GLU A 150 14.17 -5.90 -18.43
CA GLU A 150 14.31 -7.35 -18.59
C GLU A 150 14.63 -8.02 -17.25
N PHE A 151 14.59 -9.36 -17.25
CA PHE A 151 15.07 -10.15 -16.12
C PHE A 151 16.55 -9.87 -15.89
N LYS A 152 16.91 -9.59 -14.64
CA LYS A 152 18.30 -9.39 -14.22
C LYS A 152 18.47 -9.98 -12.84
N HIS A 153 19.57 -10.71 -12.64
CA HIS A 153 19.98 -11.12 -11.31
C HIS A 153 21.41 -10.62 -11.03
N TRP A 154 21.66 -10.26 -9.79
CA TRP A 154 22.99 -9.89 -9.31
C TRP A 154 23.12 -10.25 -7.84
N SER A 155 24.29 -10.03 -7.28
CA SER A 155 24.50 -10.24 -5.85
C SER A 155 25.43 -9.20 -5.28
N VAL A 156 25.20 -8.88 -4.02
CA VAL A 156 26.06 -8.04 -3.21
C VAL A 156 26.68 -8.88 -2.12
N ASP A 157 27.98 -8.71 -1.91
CA ASP A 157 28.69 -9.28 -0.77
C ASP A 157 28.57 -8.33 0.42
N LEU A 158 27.99 -8.82 1.52
CA LEU A 158 27.84 -8.09 2.78
C LEU A 158 28.74 -8.67 3.87
N ALA A 159 29.91 -9.21 3.50
CA ALA A 159 30.88 -9.78 4.45
C ALA A 159 31.33 -8.82 5.56
N GLU A 160 31.18 -7.50 5.39
CA GLU A 160 31.43 -6.50 6.45
C GLU A 160 30.31 -6.45 7.51
N PHE A 161 29.12 -6.97 7.21
CA PHE A 161 27.93 -6.95 8.08
C PHE A 161 27.59 -8.35 8.60
N ARG A 162 28.60 -9.11 9.04
CA ARG A 162 28.35 -10.47 9.49
C ARG A 162 27.31 -10.53 10.61
N GLY A 163 26.30 -11.36 10.41
CA GLY A 163 25.22 -11.53 11.39
C GLY A 163 24.23 -10.37 11.45
N PHE A 164 24.06 -9.58 10.38
CA PHE A 164 22.99 -8.59 10.31
C PHE A 164 21.59 -9.23 10.57
N ASP A 165 20.71 -8.50 11.25
CA ASP A 165 19.42 -9.02 11.72
C ASP A 165 18.35 -9.02 10.62
N SER A 166 18.32 -7.95 9.82
CA SER A 166 17.33 -7.77 8.77
C SER A 166 17.82 -6.85 7.66
N LEU A 167 17.14 -6.90 6.51
CA LEU A 167 17.34 -5.94 5.43
C LEU A 167 16.02 -5.42 4.88
N TRP A 168 16.12 -4.27 4.22
CA TRP A 168 15.03 -3.65 3.49
C TRP A 168 15.55 -3.08 2.16
N ILE A 169 14.73 -3.06 1.10
CA ILE A 169 15.13 -2.60 -0.23
C ILE A 169 14.13 -1.60 -0.83
N ASP A 170 14.66 -0.61 -1.55
CA ASP A 170 13.91 0.20 -2.52
C ASP A 170 14.65 0.23 -3.85
N PRO A 171 14.29 -0.64 -4.81
CA PRO A 171 14.90 -0.65 -6.14
C PRO A 171 14.74 0.67 -6.89
N GLU A 172 13.69 1.43 -6.64
CA GLU A 172 13.42 2.68 -7.34
C GLU A 172 14.39 3.80 -6.94
N GLN A 173 14.92 3.72 -5.73
CA GLN A 173 15.91 4.64 -5.18
C GLN A 173 17.32 4.02 -5.15
N GLU A 174 17.53 2.83 -5.75
CA GLU A 174 18.78 2.06 -5.65
C GLU A 174 19.26 1.85 -4.20
N LEU A 175 18.32 1.74 -3.25
CA LEU A 175 18.60 1.72 -1.82
C LEU A 175 18.51 0.30 -1.22
N LEU A 176 19.54 -0.07 -0.48
CA LEU A 176 19.61 -1.24 0.39
C LEU A 176 19.86 -0.77 1.82
N VAL A 177 18.97 -1.11 2.74
CA VAL A 177 19.12 -0.82 4.16
C VAL A 177 19.50 -2.11 4.88
N VAL A 178 20.65 -2.12 5.55
CA VAL A 178 21.14 -3.27 6.34
C VAL A 178 21.07 -2.90 7.81
N VAL A 179 20.42 -3.75 8.61
CA VAL A 179 20.25 -3.52 10.05
C VAL A 179 21.11 -4.51 10.83
N MET A 180 21.99 -3.98 11.67
CA MET A 180 22.87 -4.76 12.53
C MET A 180 22.64 -4.47 14.00
N LYS A 181 22.68 -5.50 14.84
CA LYS A 181 22.81 -5.37 16.28
C LYS A 181 24.27 -5.38 16.68
N THR A 182 24.77 -4.25 17.18
CA THR A 182 26.21 -4.09 17.50
C THR A 182 26.54 -4.24 18.97
N GLY A 183 25.54 -4.20 19.85
CA GLY A 183 25.75 -4.49 21.25
C GLY A 183 24.54 -4.17 22.13
N THR A 184 24.81 -4.15 23.43
CA THR A 184 23.86 -3.70 24.44
C THR A 184 24.53 -2.67 25.33
N ASP A 185 23.92 -1.50 25.49
CA ASP A 185 24.34 -0.46 26.44
C ASP A 185 23.23 -0.25 27.47
N SER A 186 23.55 -0.45 28.75
CA SER A 186 22.63 -0.21 29.86
C SER A 186 21.29 -0.96 29.72
N GLY A 187 21.33 -2.16 29.11
CA GLY A 187 20.15 -2.99 28.81
C GLY A 187 19.43 -2.64 27.50
N ASN A 188 19.82 -1.56 26.82
CA ASN A 188 19.30 -1.21 25.50
C ASN A 188 20.09 -1.92 24.41
N THR A 189 19.41 -2.57 23.47
CA THR A 189 20.03 -3.05 22.24
C THR A 189 20.35 -1.86 21.33
N ILE A 190 21.59 -1.77 20.87
CA ILE A 190 22.03 -0.77 19.89
C ILE A 190 21.96 -1.41 18.50
N TYR A 191 21.25 -0.73 17.62
CA TYR A 191 21.17 -1.04 16.20
C TYR A 191 21.95 0.00 15.39
N GLU A 192 22.70 -0.50 14.41
CA GLU A 192 23.29 0.27 13.33
C GLU A 192 22.51 0.01 12.05
N ILE A 193 22.09 1.10 11.40
CA ILE A 193 21.32 1.06 10.15
C ILE A 193 22.23 1.59 9.05
N HIS A 194 22.72 0.70 8.21
CA HIS A 194 23.65 0.99 7.13
C HIS A 194 22.90 1.25 5.82
N LEU A 195 23.18 2.39 5.18
CA LEU A 195 22.56 2.81 3.91
C LEU A 195 23.49 2.51 2.73
N ARG A 196 23.11 1.53 1.91
CA ARG A 196 23.93 0.98 0.83
C ARG A 196 23.24 1.08 -0.52
N SER A 197 24.04 1.08 -1.58
CA SER A 197 23.56 0.95 -2.96
C SER A 197 23.11 -0.49 -3.21
N LEU A 198 21.91 -0.66 -3.76
CA LEU A 198 21.34 -1.97 -4.07
C LEU A 198 22.15 -2.72 -5.15
N GLY A 199 22.63 -2.01 -6.16
CA GLY A 199 23.44 -2.60 -7.23
C GLY A 199 24.86 -2.99 -6.82
N THR A 200 25.48 -2.26 -5.89
CA THR A 200 26.93 -2.38 -5.62
C THR A 200 27.29 -2.79 -4.19
N GLY A 201 26.37 -2.63 -3.23
CA GLY A 201 26.64 -2.80 -1.80
C GLY A 201 27.48 -1.71 -1.15
N GLN A 202 28.00 -0.76 -1.93
CA GLN A 202 28.80 0.35 -1.42
C GLN A 202 27.90 1.36 -0.69
N VAL A 203 28.51 2.32 0.02
CA VAL A 203 27.76 3.44 0.65
C VAL A 203 26.86 4.09 -0.40
N HIS A 204 25.59 4.30 -0.04
CA HIS A 204 24.62 4.87 -0.97
C HIS A 204 25.03 6.31 -1.36
N PRO A 205 25.10 6.67 -2.66
CA PRO A 205 25.62 7.97 -3.10
C PRO A 205 24.80 9.18 -2.62
N MET A 206 23.51 8.98 -2.32
CA MET A 206 22.65 10.02 -1.77
C MET A 206 22.67 10.11 -0.24
N ALA A 207 23.22 9.11 0.46
CA ALA A 207 23.40 9.23 1.89
C ALA A 207 24.56 10.20 2.12
N ALA A 208 24.30 11.30 2.84
CA ALA A 208 25.36 12.19 3.28
C ALA A 208 26.47 11.36 3.94
N THR A 209 27.73 11.60 3.56
CA THR A 209 28.87 10.73 3.92
C THR A 209 29.05 10.54 5.43
N GLU A 210 28.60 11.51 6.23
CA GLU A 210 28.60 11.44 7.71
C GLU A 210 27.50 10.52 8.28
N HIS A 211 26.47 10.19 7.49
CA HIS A 211 25.24 9.50 7.90
C HIS A 211 25.03 8.15 7.21
N SER A 212 26.11 7.53 6.71
CA SER A 212 26.07 6.16 6.17
C SER A 212 25.60 5.12 7.18
N VAL A 213 25.66 5.46 8.48
CA VAL A 213 25.17 4.68 9.61
C VAL A 213 24.25 5.54 10.47
N LEU A 214 23.01 5.10 10.67
CA LEU A 214 22.11 5.66 11.67
C LEU A 214 22.13 4.79 12.92
N TYR A 215 22.24 5.41 14.09
CA TYR A 215 22.24 4.71 15.37
C TYR A 215 20.86 4.77 16.00
N TYR A 216 20.42 3.63 16.52
CA TYR A 216 19.13 3.52 17.18
C TYR A 216 19.20 2.56 18.37
N SER A 217 18.80 3.03 19.55
CA SER A 217 18.81 2.23 20.78
C SER A 217 17.40 1.93 21.27
N THR A 218 17.14 0.68 21.67
CA THR A 218 15.84 0.29 22.22
C THR A 218 15.93 -0.73 23.35
N ILE A 219 14.96 -0.67 24.27
CA ILE A 219 14.83 -1.63 25.37
C ILE A 219 14.16 -2.88 24.81
N LEU A 220 14.93 -3.96 24.67
CA LEU A 220 14.44 -5.33 24.38
C LEU A 220 13.29 -5.37 23.35
N GLY A 221 13.63 -5.41 22.06
CA GLY A 221 12.64 -5.49 21.00
C GLY A 221 13.24 -5.75 19.63
N SER A 222 12.40 -6.21 18.70
CA SER A 222 12.77 -6.30 17.29
C SER A 222 12.62 -4.95 16.61
N LEU A 223 13.57 -4.62 15.73
CA LEU A 223 13.54 -3.42 14.92
C LEU A 223 12.93 -3.73 13.55
N ARG A 224 11.94 -2.92 13.14
CA ARG A 224 11.36 -2.94 11.80
C ARG A 224 11.69 -1.62 11.11
N ILE A 225 12.16 -1.71 9.87
CA ILE A 225 12.42 -0.54 9.03
C ILE A 225 11.31 -0.39 7.99
N GLU A 226 10.87 0.85 7.79
CA GLU A 226 10.06 1.25 6.64
C GLU A 226 10.67 2.46 5.97
N VAL A 227 10.71 2.48 4.65
CA VAL A 227 11.14 3.65 3.89
C VAL A 227 10.01 4.10 2.96
N ILE A 228 9.78 5.40 2.94
CA ILE A 228 8.85 6.08 2.04
C ILE A 228 9.55 7.34 1.53
N GLY A 229 9.94 7.34 0.26
CA GLY A 229 10.74 8.42 -0.29
C GLY A 229 12.02 8.61 0.51
N HIS A 230 12.23 9.82 1.01
CA HIS A 230 13.37 10.15 1.88
C HIS A 230 13.16 9.77 3.35
N SER A 231 11.95 9.44 3.76
CA SER A 231 11.64 9.14 5.15
C SER A 231 11.92 7.67 5.47
N LEU A 232 12.89 7.42 6.36
CA LEU A 232 13.17 6.10 6.93
C LEU A 232 12.67 6.07 8.37
N ALA A 233 11.74 5.18 8.69
CA ALA A 233 11.26 4.94 10.04
C ALA A 233 11.89 3.67 10.64
N ALA A 234 12.52 3.83 11.81
CA ALA A 234 12.85 2.73 12.70
C ALA A 234 11.75 2.56 13.74
N ILE A 235 11.05 1.44 13.67
CA ILE A 235 9.90 1.12 14.52
C ILE A 235 10.29 -0.06 15.39
N THR A 236 10.25 0.09 16.71
CA THR A 236 10.49 -1.05 17.61
C THR A 236 9.22 -1.64 18.13
N SER A 237 9.12 -2.96 18.11
CA SER A 237 8.13 -3.67 18.90
C SER A 237 8.80 -4.26 20.12
N SER A 238 8.31 -3.88 21.31
CA SER A 238 8.67 -4.52 22.57
C SER A 238 7.47 -5.26 23.13
N SER A 239 7.70 -6.37 23.82
CA SER A 239 6.68 -7.04 24.61
C SER A 239 6.35 -6.29 25.91
N LEU A 240 7.15 -5.28 26.27
CA LEU A 240 6.94 -4.48 27.46
C LEU A 240 6.01 -3.28 27.17
N PRO A 241 5.05 -2.98 28.05
CA PRO A 241 3.98 -2.01 27.79
C PRO A 241 4.40 -0.53 27.63
N HIS A 242 5.68 -0.18 27.77
CA HIS A 242 6.14 1.24 27.75
C HIS A 242 7.36 1.49 26.83
N ALA A 243 7.62 0.62 25.86
CA ALA A 243 8.90 0.63 25.16
C ALA A 243 8.82 0.79 23.63
N VAL A 244 7.66 1.13 23.07
CA VAL A 244 7.62 1.40 21.63
C VAL A 244 8.11 2.82 21.34
N ARG A 245 9.22 2.88 20.60
CA ARG A 245 9.79 4.12 20.08
C ARG A 245 9.82 4.05 18.57
N THR A 246 9.46 5.15 17.95
CA THR A 246 9.62 5.35 16.51
C THR A 246 10.47 6.58 16.28
N VAL A 247 11.52 6.42 15.50
CA VAL A 247 12.32 7.53 14.99
C VAL A 247 12.16 7.53 13.48
N VAL A 248 11.93 8.72 12.92
CA VAL A 248 11.90 8.92 11.47
C VAL A 248 13.05 9.84 11.11
N TRP A 249 13.87 9.44 10.15
CA TRP A 249 14.93 10.27 9.56
C TRP A 249 14.62 10.57 8.12
N ASP A 250 15.15 11.69 7.63
CA ASP A 250 15.49 11.83 6.23
C ASP A 250 16.79 11.06 6.03
N TRP A 251 16.72 9.87 5.40
CA TRP A 251 17.89 9.01 5.28
C TRP A 251 18.95 9.58 4.34
N ALA A 252 18.58 10.49 3.42
CA ALA A 252 19.55 11.12 2.52
C ALA A 252 20.39 12.14 3.28
N THR A 253 19.77 12.94 4.14
CA THR A 253 20.48 13.97 4.92
C THR A 253 20.96 13.47 6.29
N GLY A 254 20.45 12.34 6.77
CA GLY A 254 20.65 11.83 8.13
C GLY A 254 19.90 12.61 9.21
N GLN A 255 19.15 13.65 8.85
CA GLN A 255 18.42 14.48 9.80
C GLN A 255 17.25 13.69 10.41
N GLN A 256 17.16 13.64 11.74
CA GLN A 256 15.97 13.14 12.41
C GLN A 256 14.80 14.10 12.14
N LEU A 257 13.75 13.61 11.47
CA LEU A 257 12.52 14.35 11.18
C LEU A 257 11.50 14.22 12.29
N SER A 258 11.44 13.05 12.93
CA SER A 258 10.45 12.81 13.96
C SER A 258 10.89 11.81 15.02
N TYR A 259 10.37 11.98 16.22
CA TYR A 259 10.42 11.03 17.31
C TYR A 259 9.03 10.88 17.92
N LEU A 260 8.61 9.65 18.15
CA LEU A 260 7.42 9.32 18.89
C LEU A 260 7.73 8.18 19.87
N ALA A 261 7.52 8.45 21.16
CA ALA A 261 7.39 7.41 22.17
C ALA A 261 5.91 7.32 22.55
N TYR A 262 5.38 6.11 22.59
CA TYR A 262 4.02 5.88 23.05
C TYR A 262 3.96 4.61 23.90
N GLU A 263 2.91 4.53 24.71
CA GLU A 263 2.65 3.39 25.58
C GLU A 263 1.67 2.43 24.90
N GLY A 264 1.84 1.13 25.16
CA GLY A 264 0.97 0.07 24.67
C GLY A 264 1.49 -0.74 23.48
N SER A 265 0.74 -1.78 23.15
CA SER A 265 0.98 -2.67 22.01
C SER A 265 0.44 -2.07 20.72
N SER A 266 1.00 -0.95 20.28
CA SER A 266 0.60 -0.36 19.01
C SER A 266 1.46 -0.86 17.86
N GLN A 267 0.82 -0.93 16.70
CA GLN A 267 1.51 -1.01 15.44
C GLN A 267 1.53 0.37 14.80
N LEU A 268 2.61 0.68 14.09
CA LEU A 268 2.76 1.91 13.33
C LEU A 268 2.88 1.56 11.85
N GLU A 269 2.32 2.36 10.96
CA GLU A 269 2.59 2.26 9.52
C GLU A 269 2.80 3.66 8.93
N LEU A 270 3.84 3.82 8.11
CA LEU A 270 4.04 5.06 7.37
C LEU A 270 2.99 5.21 6.26
N LEU A 271 2.25 6.31 6.28
CA LEU A 271 1.21 6.62 5.28
C LEU A 271 1.76 7.48 4.14
N SER A 272 2.64 8.43 4.46
CA SER A 272 3.31 9.33 3.52
C SER A 272 4.71 9.69 4.04
N GLU A 273 5.44 10.53 3.30
CA GLU A 273 6.72 11.07 3.78
C GLU A 273 6.60 11.94 5.04
N LYS A 274 5.39 12.37 5.39
CA LYS A 274 5.12 13.34 6.47
C LYS A 274 4.04 12.88 7.44
N SER A 275 3.55 11.66 7.30
CA SER A 275 2.51 11.13 8.17
C SER A 275 2.60 9.64 8.37
N PHE A 276 2.22 9.21 9.56
CA PHE A 276 2.09 7.80 9.92
C PHE A 276 0.88 7.60 10.81
N VAL A 277 0.40 6.38 10.87
CA VAL A 277 -0.72 5.98 11.71
C VAL A 277 -0.25 5.00 12.78
N VAL A 278 -0.78 5.15 13.99
CA VAL A 278 -0.53 4.28 15.14
C VAL A 278 -1.85 3.66 15.56
N SER A 279 -1.90 2.35 15.74
CA SER A 279 -3.08 1.71 16.31
C SER A 279 -3.07 1.82 17.83
N GLN A 280 -4.16 2.23 18.46
CA GLN A 280 -4.23 2.24 19.92
C GLN A 280 -5.44 1.45 20.38
N THR A 281 -5.18 0.46 21.22
CA THR A 281 -6.18 -0.14 22.09
C THR A 281 -6.15 0.64 23.39
N SER A 282 -7.29 1.20 23.83
CA SER A 282 -7.32 1.79 25.17
C SER A 282 -7.16 0.65 26.18
N ASP A 283 -6.34 0.85 27.22
CA ASP A 283 -6.38 -0.08 28.34
C ASP A 283 -7.82 -0.14 28.83
N PRO A 284 -8.35 -1.34 29.12
CA PRO A 284 -9.67 -1.45 29.69
C PRO A 284 -9.62 -0.80 31.07
N ASP A 285 -10.01 0.48 31.16
CA ASP A 285 -10.25 1.12 32.43
C ASP A 285 -11.43 0.36 33.07
N PRO A 286 -11.20 -0.41 34.14
CA PRO A 286 -12.25 -1.24 34.74
C PRO A 286 -13.41 -0.39 35.29
N PHE A 287 -13.24 0.93 35.40
CA PHE A 287 -14.22 1.86 35.93
C PHE A 287 -14.95 2.69 34.86
N SER A 288 -14.55 2.63 33.60
CA SER A 288 -15.23 3.34 32.51
C SER A 288 -16.34 2.45 31.91
N PRO A 289 -17.64 2.75 32.14
CA PRO A 289 -18.75 1.90 31.71
C PRO A 289 -19.02 1.88 30.19
N GLY A 290 -18.08 2.35 29.37
CA GLY A 290 -18.07 2.20 27.92
C GLY A 290 -16.80 1.44 27.54
N GLY A 291 -16.95 0.22 27.00
CA GLY A 291 -15.82 -0.62 26.61
C GLY A 291 -14.80 0.14 25.75
N SER A 292 -13.53 -0.23 25.89
CA SER A 292 -12.41 0.38 25.15
C SER A 292 -12.68 0.34 23.65
N SER A 293 -12.94 1.53 23.07
CA SER A 293 -12.91 1.68 21.64
C SER A 293 -11.45 1.73 21.20
N GLY A 294 -11.06 0.76 20.38
CA GLY A 294 -9.84 0.88 19.62
C GLY A 294 -9.90 2.11 18.72
N CYS A 295 -8.76 2.75 18.46
CA CYS A 295 -8.69 3.85 17.52
C CYS A 295 -7.39 3.81 16.70
N LEU A 296 -7.37 4.56 15.60
CA LEU A 296 -6.16 4.82 14.83
C LEU A 296 -5.76 6.28 15.01
N LYS A 297 -4.57 6.52 15.54
CA LYS A 297 -4.03 7.86 15.74
C LYS A 297 -3.15 8.25 14.56
N LEU A 298 -3.52 9.30 13.86
CA LEU A 298 -2.76 9.89 12.77
C LEU A 298 -1.80 10.93 13.32
N TYR A 299 -0.53 10.76 13.01
CA TYR A 299 0.52 11.70 13.34
C TYR A 299 1.07 12.35 12.08
N GLN A 300 1.43 13.62 12.18
CA GLN A 300 2.16 14.35 11.17
C GLN A 300 3.51 14.82 11.71
N PHE A 301 4.47 14.92 10.82
CA PHE A 301 5.80 15.44 11.11
C PHE A 301 6.33 16.22 9.91
N GLY A 302 7.32 17.07 10.14
CA GLY A 302 7.88 17.90 9.09
C GLY A 302 9.23 18.47 9.47
N TYR A 303 9.82 19.23 8.55
CA TYR A 303 11.06 19.94 8.78
C TYR A 303 10.79 21.15 9.67
N THR A 304 10.94 20.99 10.98
CA THR A 304 11.08 22.13 11.90
C THR A 304 12.57 22.46 12.01
N GLN A 305 12.92 23.75 11.92
CA GLN A 305 14.31 24.18 12.17
C GLN A 305 14.70 23.99 13.64
N ASP A 306 13.71 23.93 14.53
CA ASP A 306 13.91 23.63 15.94
C ASP A 306 14.07 22.12 16.15
N ALA A 307 15.32 21.65 16.14
CA ALA A 307 15.67 20.25 16.44
C ALA A 307 15.16 19.74 17.81
N ARG A 308 14.78 20.66 18.71
CA ARG A 308 14.21 20.33 20.03
C ARG A 308 12.73 19.95 20.00
N SER A 309 12.00 20.22 18.90
CA SER A 309 10.56 19.95 18.79
C SER A 309 10.21 18.92 17.71
N ASN A 310 11.16 18.07 17.30
CA ASN A 310 10.95 16.96 16.34
C ASN A 310 9.94 15.90 16.85
N GLN A 311 9.06 16.22 17.78
CA GLN A 311 7.99 15.36 18.22
C GLN A 311 6.90 15.27 17.13
N ALA A 312 6.43 14.06 16.86
CA ALA A 312 5.29 13.88 15.97
C ALA A 312 4.04 14.54 16.55
N ILE A 313 3.31 15.30 15.73
CA ILE A 313 2.09 16.00 16.13
C ILE A 313 0.91 15.06 15.94
N HIS A 314 0.17 14.79 17.01
CA HIS A 314 -1.08 14.02 16.94
C HIS A 314 -2.17 14.88 16.30
N THR A 315 -2.65 14.48 15.13
CA THR A 315 -3.54 15.32 14.30
C THR A 315 -4.99 14.86 14.31
N ALA A 316 -5.22 13.54 14.30
CA ALA A 316 -6.56 12.98 14.31
C ALA A 316 -6.60 11.59 14.95
N SER A 317 -7.73 11.24 15.56
CA SER A 317 -8.06 9.89 16.03
C SER A 317 -9.26 9.36 15.24
N PHE A 318 -9.08 8.25 14.52
CA PHE A 318 -10.17 7.56 13.84
C PHE A 318 -10.69 6.45 14.74
N GLU A 319 -11.94 6.58 15.18
CA GLU A 319 -12.58 5.55 16.00
C GLU A 319 -12.84 4.30 15.17
N LEU A 320 -12.57 3.13 15.76
CA LEU A 320 -12.91 1.83 15.16
C LEU A 320 -14.35 1.44 15.52
N PRO A 321 -14.97 0.56 14.72
CA PRO A 321 -16.33 0.06 14.94
C PRO A 321 -16.44 -0.65 16.29
N VAL A 322 -17.31 -0.14 17.17
CA VAL A 322 -17.74 -0.83 18.38
C VAL A 322 -19.04 -1.56 18.05
N ASN A 323 -18.97 -2.88 17.92
CA ASN A 323 -20.12 -3.69 17.49
C ASN A 323 -21.20 -3.78 18.58
N THR A 324 -20.80 -3.88 19.84
CA THR A 324 -21.65 -3.91 21.03
C THR A 324 -20.89 -3.31 22.21
N SER A 325 -21.58 -2.88 23.28
CA SER A 325 -20.95 -2.35 24.51
C SER A 325 -19.99 -3.35 25.20
N GLU A 326 -19.94 -4.59 24.73
CA GLU A 326 -19.16 -5.69 25.32
C GLU A 326 -17.94 -6.10 24.50
N ASP A 327 -17.81 -5.66 23.24
CA ASP A 327 -16.70 -6.09 22.38
C ASP A 327 -15.46 -5.22 22.66
N THR A 328 -14.61 -5.70 23.56
CA THR A 328 -13.30 -5.05 23.81
C THR A 328 -12.33 -5.42 22.69
N ILE A 329 -11.71 -4.42 22.05
CA ILE A 329 -10.68 -4.67 21.05
C ILE A 329 -9.38 -5.02 21.78
N SER A 330 -8.91 -6.25 21.62
CA SER A 330 -7.68 -6.75 22.27
C SER A 330 -6.41 -6.36 21.52
N GLU A 331 -6.46 -6.36 20.20
CA GLU A 331 -5.29 -6.06 19.36
C GLU A 331 -5.75 -5.42 18.05
N ILE A 332 -4.96 -4.47 17.57
CA ILE A 332 -5.14 -3.85 16.25
C ILE A 332 -3.82 -3.96 15.49
N LYS A 333 -3.82 -4.72 14.41
CA LYS A 333 -2.65 -4.83 13.51
C LYS A 333 -2.85 -3.98 12.28
N LEU A 334 -1.78 -3.31 11.87
CA LEU A 334 -1.73 -2.44 10.73
C LEU A 334 -0.76 -3.00 9.71
N TYR A 335 -1.17 -2.96 8.44
CA TYR A 335 -0.30 -3.25 7.32
C TYR A 335 -0.63 -2.25 6.23
N ALA A 336 0.36 -1.51 5.74
CA ALA A 336 0.19 -0.70 4.54
C ALA A 336 0.76 -1.44 3.32
N ALA A 337 0.11 -1.28 2.16
CA ALA A 337 0.69 -1.71 0.90
C ALA A 337 2.07 -1.03 0.71
N PRO A 338 3.07 -1.69 0.10
CA PRO A 338 4.35 -1.07 -0.22
C PRO A 338 4.14 0.27 -0.94
N ASN A 339 4.98 1.24 -0.64
CA ASN A 339 4.86 2.54 -1.29
C ASN A 339 5.47 2.48 -2.70
N THR A 340 4.67 2.84 -3.69
CA THR A 340 5.06 2.97 -5.08
C THR A 340 5.43 4.42 -5.32
N ALA A 341 6.69 4.75 -5.05
CA ALA A 341 7.38 6.00 -5.39
C ALA A 341 6.70 7.32 -4.93
N THR A 342 7.33 8.03 -4.01
CA THR A 342 7.02 9.45 -3.74
C THR A 342 7.57 10.35 -4.85
N LYS A 343 7.26 11.64 -4.90
CA LYS A 343 7.75 12.56 -5.96
C LYS A 343 9.21 13.01 -5.78
N SER A 344 10.04 12.24 -5.10
CA SER A 344 11.45 12.59 -4.94
C SER A 344 12.13 12.60 -6.32
N GLY A 345 12.93 13.61 -6.66
CA GLY A 345 13.48 13.80 -8.01
C GLY A 345 14.48 12.73 -8.48
N TYR A 346 14.70 11.67 -7.70
CA TYR A 346 15.82 10.74 -7.86
C TYR A 346 15.43 9.36 -8.43
N TYR A 347 14.21 9.21 -8.95
CA TYR A 347 13.80 7.96 -9.59
C TYR A 347 14.61 7.70 -10.86
N THR A 348 15.29 6.56 -10.87
CA THR A 348 16.07 6.12 -12.02
C THR A 348 15.20 5.38 -13.03
N SER A 349 14.13 4.73 -12.60
CA SER A 349 13.30 3.90 -13.48
C SER A 349 12.30 4.73 -14.28
N THR A 350 12.25 4.49 -15.60
CA THR A 350 11.21 5.03 -16.47
C THR A 350 9.97 4.15 -16.41
N LYS A 351 8.76 4.71 -16.41
CA LYS A 351 7.50 3.93 -16.38
C LYS A 351 6.48 4.37 -17.42
N VAL A 352 5.49 3.53 -17.70
CA VAL A 352 4.28 3.89 -18.45
C VAL A 352 3.20 4.44 -17.54
N TYR A 353 3.12 3.99 -16.29
CA TYR A 353 2.15 4.46 -15.31
C TYR A 353 2.70 4.31 -13.90
N ASP A 354 2.24 5.17 -13.00
CA ASP A 354 2.44 5.01 -11.56
C ASP A 354 1.10 4.95 -10.85
N GLN A 355 1.11 4.33 -9.67
CA GLN A 355 0.02 4.49 -8.73
C GLN A 355 0.12 5.83 -8.04
N ARG A 356 -1.02 6.39 -7.65
CA ARG A 356 -1.00 7.55 -6.76
C ARG A 356 -0.51 7.07 -5.40
N PRO A 357 0.48 7.71 -4.77
CA PRO A 357 0.93 7.34 -3.43
C PRO A 357 -0.21 7.38 -2.39
N SER A 358 -1.21 8.23 -2.64
CA SER A 358 -2.41 8.33 -1.83
C SER A 358 -3.35 7.13 -1.94
N ASP A 359 -3.27 6.34 -3.01
CA ASP A 359 -4.24 5.27 -3.28
C ASP A 359 -3.80 3.90 -2.72
N ARG A 360 -2.74 3.88 -1.91
CA ARG A 360 -2.31 2.72 -1.13
C ARG A 360 -3.43 2.25 -0.20
N LEU A 361 -3.50 0.96 0.04
CA LEU A 361 -4.39 0.39 1.05
C LEU A 361 -3.71 0.29 2.40
N LEU A 362 -4.45 0.70 3.43
CA LEU A 362 -4.22 0.33 4.80
C LEU A 362 -5.15 -0.83 5.15
N ARG A 363 -4.56 -1.93 5.62
CA ARG A 363 -5.26 -3.07 6.18
C ARG A 363 -5.19 -3.00 7.69
N ILE A 364 -6.35 -3.02 8.32
CA ILE A 364 -6.52 -2.96 9.76
C ILE A 364 -7.14 -4.29 10.18
N GLU A 365 -6.37 -5.11 10.87
CA GLU A 365 -6.88 -6.32 11.51
C GLU A 365 -7.28 -5.97 12.94
N VAL A 366 -8.56 -6.16 13.27
CA VAL A 366 -9.10 -5.94 14.61
C VAL A 366 -9.37 -7.30 15.23
N LEU A 367 -8.67 -7.61 16.32
CA LEU A 367 -8.84 -8.84 17.08
C LEU A 367 -9.74 -8.56 18.30
N ALA A 368 -10.92 -9.16 18.31
CA ALA A 368 -11.77 -9.21 19.49
C ALA A 368 -11.60 -10.58 20.19
N PRO A 369 -11.33 -10.61 21.50
CA PRO A 369 -11.29 -11.85 22.26
C PRO A 369 -12.67 -12.51 22.23
N PRO A 370 -12.76 -13.84 22.25
CA PRO A 370 -14.04 -14.51 22.26
C PRO A 370 -14.79 -14.17 23.55
N LYS A 371 -16.09 -13.83 23.43
CA LYS A 371 -16.97 -13.52 24.58
C LYS A 371 -16.99 -14.65 25.62
N TYR A 372 -16.81 -15.89 25.19
CA TYR A 372 -16.77 -17.06 26.04
C TYR A 372 -15.54 -17.91 25.70
N PHE A 373 -14.64 -18.09 26.67
CA PHE A 373 -13.42 -18.90 26.54
C PHE A 373 -13.65 -20.33 26.04
N TYR A 374 -14.88 -20.83 26.12
CA TYR A 374 -15.15 -22.25 25.95
C TYR A 374 -15.45 -22.69 24.51
N HIS A 375 -15.92 -21.84 23.58
CA HIS A 375 -16.41 -22.34 22.29
C HIS A 375 -16.19 -21.46 21.03
N GLY A 376 -15.40 -20.38 21.08
CA GLY A 376 -15.16 -19.54 19.89
C GLY A 376 -13.70 -19.16 19.72
N GLY A 377 -13.15 -19.29 18.50
CA GLY A 377 -11.90 -18.62 18.14
C GLY A 377 -12.09 -17.10 18.19
N ALA A 378 -11.01 -16.35 18.46
CA ALA A 378 -11.04 -14.89 18.42
C ALA A 378 -11.56 -14.41 17.06
N ALA A 379 -12.48 -13.44 17.09
CA ALA A 379 -13.06 -12.89 15.86
C ALA A 379 -12.07 -11.90 15.26
N LEU A 380 -11.40 -12.33 14.17
CA LEU A 380 -10.53 -11.46 13.38
C LEU A 380 -11.38 -10.75 12.32
N LYS A 381 -11.49 -9.42 12.44
CA LYS A 381 -12.11 -8.58 11.41
C LYS A 381 -11.03 -7.86 10.64
N THR A 382 -11.11 -7.89 9.31
CA THR A 382 -10.18 -7.13 8.46
C THR A 382 -10.94 -5.99 7.78
N ILE A 383 -10.44 -4.77 8.00
CA ILE A 383 -10.91 -3.54 7.36
C ILE A 383 -9.83 -3.10 6.37
N TYR A 384 -10.24 -2.72 5.17
CA TYR A 384 -9.40 -2.12 4.16
C TYR A 384 -9.83 -0.67 3.97
N ALA A 385 -8.90 0.26 4.04
CA ALA A 385 -9.13 1.68 3.85
C ALA A 385 -8.09 2.25 2.89
N PRO A 386 -8.48 2.94 1.81
CA PRO A 386 -7.53 3.74 1.03
C PRO A 386 -6.88 4.80 1.93
N VAL A 387 -5.57 4.96 1.87
CA VAL A 387 -4.85 5.98 2.64
C VAL A 387 -5.38 7.38 2.31
N SER A 388 -5.70 7.64 1.04
CA SER A 388 -6.33 8.88 0.57
C SER A 388 -7.64 9.16 1.28
N ALA A 389 -8.44 8.13 1.58
CA ALA A 389 -9.71 8.31 2.28
C ALA A 389 -9.50 8.86 3.69
N LEU A 390 -8.50 8.35 4.42
CA LEU A 390 -8.12 8.84 5.75
C LEU A 390 -7.55 10.26 5.66
N MET A 391 -6.61 10.47 4.72
CA MET A 391 -5.96 11.77 4.53
C MET A 391 -6.93 12.87 4.06
N HIS A 392 -8.00 12.53 3.33
CA HIS A 392 -9.02 13.50 2.90
C HIS A 392 -10.00 13.92 4.00
N LEU A 393 -10.18 13.09 5.03
CA LEU A 393 -11.00 13.43 6.19
C LEU A 393 -10.27 14.34 7.17
N PHE A 394 -8.95 14.37 7.05
CA PHE A 394 -8.16 15.41 7.65
C PHE A 394 -8.24 16.66 6.74
N PRO A 395 -8.89 17.76 7.17
CA PRO A 395 -8.70 19.03 6.49
C PRO A 395 -7.20 19.35 6.49
N ASN A 396 -6.70 20.14 5.54
CA ASN A 396 -5.36 20.72 5.63
C ASN A 396 -5.29 21.72 6.80
N ALA A 397 -5.62 21.25 8.01
CA ALA A 397 -5.52 21.99 9.26
C ALA A 397 -4.08 22.46 9.31
N ARG A 398 -3.93 23.78 9.26
CA ARG A 398 -2.61 24.38 9.24
C ARG A 398 -1.90 23.90 10.51
N PRO A 399 -0.62 23.48 10.40
CA PRO A 399 0.19 23.13 11.57
C PRO A 399 0.35 24.29 12.58
N GLU A 400 -0.15 25.48 12.25
CA GLU A 400 -0.21 26.66 13.12
C GLU A 400 -1.24 26.54 14.26
N ALA A 401 -2.14 25.54 14.26
CA ALA A 401 -2.96 25.23 15.44
C ALA A 401 -2.08 24.52 16.49
N THR A 402 -1.32 25.29 17.25
CA THR A 402 -0.33 24.85 18.24
C THR A 402 -0.90 24.19 19.50
N ASP A 403 -2.18 23.84 19.54
CA ASP A 403 -2.74 23.19 20.72
C ASP A 403 -2.71 21.66 20.57
N PRO A 404 -1.72 20.96 21.17
CA PRO A 404 -1.66 19.50 21.16
C PRO A 404 -2.89 18.85 21.82
N LEU A 405 -3.72 19.61 22.53
CA LEU A 405 -4.96 19.14 23.12
C LEU A 405 -6.12 19.08 22.11
N ASN A 406 -6.02 19.75 20.96
CA ASN A 406 -7.12 19.87 20.01
C ASN A 406 -7.01 18.87 18.85
N CYS A 407 -6.86 17.59 19.18
CA CYS A 407 -6.89 16.51 18.20
C CYS A 407 -8.31 16.30 17.66
N LEU A 408 -8.45 16.19 16.33
CA LEU A 408 -9.72 15.87 15.70
C LEU A 408 -10.12 14.41 15.95
N ILE A 409 -11.20 14.18 16.70
CA ILE A 409 -11.79 12.84 16.81
C ILE A 409 -12.76 12.64 15.63
N ILE A 410 -12.53 11.59 14.85
CA ILE A 410 -13.32 11.23 13.68
C ILE A 410 -14.08 9.94 14.02
N PRO A 411 -15.38 10.03 14.32
CA PRO A 411 -16.16 8.85 14.69
C PRO A 411 -16.31 7.89 13.52
N TRP A 412 -16.50 6.60 13.82
CA TRP A 412 -16.55 5.52 12.83
C TRP A 412 -17.55 5.79 11.69
N ASP A 413 -18.74 6.30 12.01
CA ASP A 413 -19.80 6.60 11.03
C ASP A 413 -19.36 7.60 9.94
N ARG A 414 -18.42 8.50 10.25
CA ARG A 414 -17.90 9.51 9.31
C ARG A 414 -16.97 8.95 8.24
N TRP A 415 -16.30 7.82 8.50
CA TRP A 415 -15.28 7.28 7.61
C TRP A 415 -15.51 5.83 7.16
N SER A 416 -16.41 5.12 7.84
CA SER A 416 -16.81 3.75 7.52
C SER A 416 -17.25 3.57 6.06
N ASN A 417 -17.94 4.55 5.47
CA ASN A 417 -18.40 4.53 4.08
C ASN A 417 -17.26 4.58 3.05
N ARG A 418 -16.02 4.84 3.49
CA ARG A 418 -14.81 4.79 2.66
C ARG A 418 -13.97 3.53 2.91
N THR A 419 -14.44 2.63 3.77
CA THR A 419 -13.77 1.37 4.08
C THR A 419 -14.46 0.20 3.39
N SER A 420 -13.77 -0.92 3.32
CA SER A 420 -14.30 -2.19 2.87
C SER A 420 -13.98 -3.27 3.89
N TRP A 421 -14.93 -4.18 4.07
CA TRP A 421 -14.87 -5.22 5.09
C TRP A 421 -14.84 -6.58 4.45
N THR A 422 -14.05 -7.48 5.03
CA THR A 422 -14.16 -8.91 4.74
C THR A 422 -14.65 -9.61 5.99
N ALA A 423 -15.90 -10.09 5.94
CA ALA A 423 -16.58 -10.80 7.04
C ALA A 423 -16.10 -12.25 7.21
N ASP A 424 -15.26 -12.76 6.30
CA ASP A 424 -14.71 -14.10 6.36
C ASP A 424 -13.67 -14.17 7.51
N ALA A 425 -14.17 -14.32 8.73
CA ALA A 425 -13.41 -14.81 9.87
C ALA A 425 -13.06 -16.28 9.61
N GLU A 426 -12.16 -16.53 8.66
CA GLU A 426 -11.48 -17.82 8.65
C GLU A 426 -10.58 -17.89 9.87
N PRO A 427 -10.51 -19.05 10.54
CA PRO A 427 -9.72 -19.21 11.75
C PRO A 427 -8.29 -18.71 11.50
N ALA A 428 -7.77 -17.94 12.48
CA ALA A 428 -6.64 -17.03 12.40
C ALA A 428 -5.25 -17.62 12.01
N GLY A 429 -5.18 -18.74 11.31
CA GLY A 429 -3.93 -19.42 10.96
C GLY A 429 -3.66 -19.66 9.48
N ASN A 430 -4.68 -19.67 8.60
CA ASN A 430 -4.52 -20.25 7.25
C ASN A 430 -4.67 -19.27 6.08
N SER A 431 -4.97 -18.00 6.36
CA SER A 431 -5.03 -16.99 5.31
C SER A 431 -3.83 -16.05 5.39
N CYS A 432 -3.23 -15.78 4.24
CA CYS A 432 -2.18 -14.79 4.09
C CYS A 432 -2.71 -13.69 3.17
N VAL A 433 -2.62 -12.44 3.61
CA VAL A 433 -2.96 -11.29 2.77
C VAL A 433 -1.68 -10.56 2.37
N ARG A 434 -1.60 -10.21 1.08
CA ARG A 434 -0.58 -9.33 0.52
C ARG A 434 -1.26 -8.18 -0.18
N MET A 435 -0.63 -7.02 -0.18
CA MET A 435 -1.20 -5.83 -0.81
C MET A 435 -0.18 -5.14 -1.69
N SER A 436 -0.66 -4.60 -2.80
CA SER A 436 0.06 -3.69 -3.68
C SER A 436 -0.91 -2.61 -4.15
N GLY A 437 -0.59 -1.35 -3.87
CA GLY A 437 -1.49 -0.21 -4.05
C GLY A 437 -2.92 -0.48 -3.57
N TRP A 438 -3.87 -0.53 -4.51
CA TRP A 438 -5.30 -0.78 -4.26
C TRP A 438 -5.74 -2.25 -4.41
N ARG A 439 -4.81 -3.19 -4.48
CA ARG A 439 -5.13 -4.62 -4.55
C ARG A 439 -4.74 -5.32 -3.26
N ALA A 440 -5.58 -6.25 -2.83
CA ALA A 440 -5.24 -7.21 -1.80
C ALA A 440 -5.38 -8.63 -2.37
N VAL A 441 -4.33 -9.42 -2.29
CA VAL A 441 -4.36 -10.84 -2.64
C VAL A 441 -4.50 -11.62 -1.35
N ILE A 442 -5.63 -12.30 -1.21
CA ILE A 442 -5.93 -13.21 -0.10
C ILE A 442 -5.64 -14.62 -0.57
N ILE A 443 -4.70 -15.29 0.10
CA ILE A 443 -4.38 -16.69 -0.15
C ILE A 443 -4.95 -17.49 0.99
N LYS A 444 -5.88 -18.39 0.68
CA LYS A 444 -6.47 -19.34 1.61
C LYS A 444 -5.77 -20.68 1.42
N GLN A 445 -4.98 -21.08 2.40
CA GLN A 445 -4.35 -22.39 2.42
C GLN A 445 -5.36 -23.39 2.98
N SER A 446 -5.74 -24.40 2.20
CA SER A 446 -6.53 -25.51 2.75
C SER A 446 -5.66 -26.27 3.76
N LEU A 447 -6.23 -26.68 4.90
CA LEU A 447 -5.60 -27.62 5.82
C LEU A 447 -5.41 -28.96 5.09
N GLY A 448 -4.29 -29.14 4.38
CA GLY A 448 -3.97 -30.32 3.58
C GLY A 448 -3.11 -30.01 2.34
N VAL A 449 -2.75 -31.05 1.57
CA VAL A 449 -1.95 -30.99 0.31
C VAL A 449 -2.75 -30.37 -0.86
N GLY A 450 -3.79 -29.59 -0.55
CA GLY A 450 -4.69 -29.00 -1.54
C GLY A 450 -4.13 -27.71 -2.15
N PRO A 451 -4.61 -27.33 -3.35
CA PRO A 451 -4.27 -26.05 -3.95
C PRO A 451 -4.70 -24.91 -3.02
N SER A 452 -3.82 -23.94 -2.81
CA SER A 452 -4.20 -22.68 -2.18
C SER A 452 -5.21 -21.94 -3.06
N ASN A 453 -6.32 -21.49 -2.49
CA ASN A 453 -7.26 -20.64 -3.19
C ASN A 453 -6.75 -19.21 -3.10
N LEU A 454 -6.38 -18.64 -4.24
CA LEU A 454 -5.98 -17.24 -4.33
C LEU A 454 -7.17 -16.41 -4.75
N SER A 455 -7.51 -15.41 -3.94
CA SER A 455 -8.57 -14.43 -4.19
C SER A 455 -7.95 -13.05 -4.30
N ILE A 456 -8.11 -12.39 -5.45
CA ILE A 456 -7.69 -11.00 -5.62
C ILE A 456 -8.88 -10.10 -5.29
N LEU A 457 -8.68 -9.10 -4.45
CA LEU A 457 -9.62 -8.02 -4.16
C LEU A 457 -9.07 -6.73 -4.77
N GLU A 458 -9.89 -6.01 -5.51
CA GLU A 458 -9.54 -4.72 -6.10
C GLU A 458 -10.41 -3.60 -5.54
N PHE A 459 -9.78 -2.60 -4.93
CA PHE A 459 -10.45 -1.51 -4.20
C PHE A 459 -10.45 -0.19 -4.98
N CYS A 460 -10.00 -0.17 -6.23
CA CYS A 460 -10.04 1.03 -7.07
C CYS A 460 -11.49 1.36 -7.48
N GLN A 461 -12.09 2.34 -6.81
CA GLN A 461 -13.49 2.75 -7.06
C GLN A 461 -13.74 3.16 -8.51
N LYS A 462 -12.78 3.84 -9.15
CA LYS A 462 -12.90 4.28 -10.56
C LYS A 462 -13.06 3.10 -11.52
N ARG A 463 -12.36 1.99 -11.25
CA ARG A 463 -12.47 0.76 -12.05
C ARG A 463 -13.81 0.06 -11.84
N LEU A 464 -14.32 0.07 -10.62
CA LEU A 464 -15.60 -0.56 -10.29
C LEU A 464 -16.79 0.17 -10.93
N GLY A 465 -16.75 1.51 -10.95
CA GLY A 465 -17.81 2.33 -11.56
C GLY A 465 -17.91 2.21 -13.09
N SER A 466 -16.84 1.78 -13.77
CA SER A 466 -16.87 1.51 -15.23
C SER A 466 -17.69 0.27 -15.62
N ARG A 467 -18.12 -0.54 -14.64
CA ARG A 467 -19.07 -1.62 -14.89
C ARG A 467 -20.44 -1.01 -15.18
N GLY A 468 -20.79 -0.97 -16.48
CA GLY A 468 -22.18 -0.90 -16.89
C GLY A 468 -23.00 -1.87 -16.05
N THR A 469 -24.20 -1.44 -15.64
CA THR A 469 -25.12 -1.98 -14.62
C THR A 469 -25.57 -3.45 -14.78
N GLY A 470 -24.86 -4.29 -15.55
CA GLY A 470 -25.24 -5.66 -15.92
C GLY A 470 -24.52 -6.79 -15.17
N VAL A 471 -23.60 -6.54 -14.24
CA VAL A 471 -23.00 -7.63 -13.45
C VAL A 471 -23.94 -8.00 -12.29
N SER A 472 -24.74 -9.04 -12.51
CA SER A 472 -25.57 -9.70 -11.49
C SER A 472 -24.74 -10.06 -10.26
N SER A 473 -25.08 -9.46 -9.11
CA SER A 473 -24.52 -9.80 -7.81
C SER A 473 -25.01 -11.18 -7.37
N ARG A 474 -24.37 -12.27 -7.81
CA ARG A 474 -24.68 -13.61 -7.30
C ARG A 474 -24.12 -13.93 -5.91
N TYR A 475 -23.58 -12.94 -5.21
CA TYR A 475 -23.15 -13.04 -3.80
C TYR A 475 -23.60 -11.85 -2.95
N ALA A 476 -24.67 -11.16 -3.35
CA ALA A 476 -25.40 -10.31 -2.42
C ALA A 476 -26.36 -11.21 -1.62
N SER A 477 -26.14 -11.26 -0.30
CA SER A 477 -27.01 -11.88 0.71
C SER A 477 -27.30 -13.37 0.51
N GLN A 478 -26.41 -14.22 1.06
CA GLN A 478 -26.93 -15.34 1.83
C GLN A 478 -27.26 -14.73 3.20
N GLU A 479 -28.54 -14.40 3.41
CA GLU A 479 -29.05 -14.11 4.75
C GLU A 479 -28.72 -15.32 5.62
N VAL A 480 -27.85 -15.12 6.59
CA VAL A 480 -27.78 -16.03 7.74
C VAL A 480 -29.06 -15.75 8.51
N ASP A 481 -30.01 -16.68 8.46
CA ASP A 481 -31.17 -16.70 9.36
C ASP A 481 -30.63 -16.74 10.79
N MET A 482 -30.51 -15.57 11.40
CA MET A 482 -30.26 -15.44 12.83
C MET A 482 -31.60 -15.63 13.55
N SER A 483 -31.62 -16.58 14.47
CA SER A 483 -32.78 -16.99 15.26
C SER A 483 -33.58 -15.78 15.81
N PRO A 484 -34.92 -15.87 15.88
CA PRO A 484 -35.74 -14.77 16.37
C PRO A 484 -35.57 -14.65 17.89
N GLY A 485 -34.72 -13.72 18.32
CA GLY A 485 -34.45 -13.49 19.75
C GLY A 485 -33.77 -12.15 20.10
N ASP A 486 -33.05 -11.52 19.18
CA ASP A 486 -32.29 -10.29 19.50
C ASP A 486 -33.05 -9.01 19.14
N GLN A 487 -33.19 -8.15 20.14
CA GLN A 487 -33.90 -6.88 20.10
C GLN A 487 -33.28 -5.90 19.09
N LYS A 488 -34.16 -5.18 18.40
CA LYS A 488 -33.88 -4.13 17.40
C LYS A 488 -32.93 -3.06 17.93
N ILE A 489 -31.67 -3.13 17.52
CA ILE A 489 -30.77 -1.96 17.46
C ILE A 489 -30.95 -1.32 16.07
N ASN A 490 -31.00 0.02 16.07
CA ASN A 490 -31.41 0.88 14.97
C ASN A 490 -30.96 0.43 13.58
N LYS A 491 -31.97 0.14 12.74
CA LYS A 491 -31.85 -0.01 11.29
C LYS A 491 -31.49 1.36 10.72
N VAL A 492 -30.20 1.67 10.59
CA VAL A 492 -29.73 2.79 9.74
C VAL A 492 -30.03 2.40 8.30
N SER A 493 -31.22 2.78 7.84
CA SER A 493 -31.60 2.71 6.44
C SER A 493 -30.87 3.79 5.67
N GLY A 494 -30.08 3.40 4.67
CA GLY A 494 -29.60 4.32 3.63
C GLY A 494 -28.07 4.40 3.49
N ASP A 495 -27.45 3.35 2.99
CA ASP A 495 -26.83 3.34 1.65
C ASP A 495 -26.13 2.00 1.42
N LYS A 496 -26.25 1.47 0.21
CA LYS A 496 -25.76 0.15 -0.16
C LYS A 496 -24.23 0.09 -0.02
N PHE A 497 -23.75 -0.75 0.89
CA PHE A 497 -22.35 -1.17 0.96
C PHE A 497 -21.96 -1.82 -0.37
N VAL A 498 -21.18 -1.11 -1.20
CA VAL A 498 -20.59 -1.70 -2.40
C VAL A 498 -19.34 -2.45 -1.97
N SER A 499 -19.49 -3.70 -1.52
CA SER A 499 -18.34 -4.58 -1.37
C SER A 499 -17.79 -4.84 -2.78
N ALA A 500 -16.61 -4.34 -3.07
CA ALA A 500 -15.88 -4.65 -4.30
C ALA A 500 -15.47 -6.13 -4.27
N LYS A 501 -16.31 -7.02 -4.79
CA LYS A 501 -16.08 -8.47 -4.72
C LYS A 501 -15.95 -9.08 -6.12
N THR A 502 -15.00 -8.62 -6.91
CA THR A 502 -14.46 -9.48 -7.98
C THR A 502 -13.42 -10.39 -7.35
N SER A 503 -13.85 -11.49 -6.73
CA SER A 503 -12.93 -12.57 -6.39
C SER A 503 -12.73 -13.44 -7.62
N TRP A 504 -11.50 -13.50 -8.10
CA TRP A 504 -11.06 -14.52 -9.03
C TRP A 504 -10.35 -15.58 -8.22
N THR A 505 -10.74 -16.84 -8.37
CA THR A 505 -9.94 -17.95 -7.85
C THR A 505 -8.92 -18.30 -8.92
N LEU A 506 -7.68 -17.82 -8.76
CA LEU A 506 -6.58 -18.49 -9.47
C LEU A 506 -6.49 -19.87 -8.82
N ARG A 507 -6.87 -20.92 -9.56
CA ARG A 507 -6.58 -22.28 -9.13
C ARG A 507 -5.06 -22.37 -9.10
N SER A 508 -4.47 -22.26 -7.91
CA SER A 508 -3.06 -22.54 -7.78
C SER A 508 -2.80 -23.94 -8.33
N VAL A 509 -1.60 -24.11 -8.89
CA VAL A 509 -1.12 -25.42 -9.27
C VAL A 509 -1.11 -26.25 -7.98
N SER A 510 -2.02 -27.21 -7.88
CA SER A 510 -1.96 -28.20 -6.81
C SER A 510 -0.56 -28.81 -6.82
N PRO A 511 0.06 -29.04 -5.66
CA PRO A 511 1.32 -29.78 -5.60
C PRO A 511 1.22 -31.02 -6.47
N SER A 512 2.08 -31.15 -7.49
CA SER A 512 2.08 -32.35 -8.33
C SER A 512 2.54 -33.59 -7.54
N SER A 513 3.19 -33.37 -6.40
CA SER A 513 3.64 -34.42 -5.49
C SER A 513 3.64 -33.95 -4.04
N MET A 514 3.65 -34.92 -3.12
CA MET A 514 3.73 -34.70 -1.65
C MET A 514 5.06 -34.06 -1.19
N MET A 515 6.00 -33.84 -2.10
CA MET A 515 7.35 -33.31 -1.84
C MET A 515 7.52 -31.83 -2.24
N GLU A 516 6.43 -31.15 -2.60
CA GLU A 516 6.45 -29.73 -2.96
C GLU A 516 5.87 -28.87 -1.83
N TRP A 517 6.63 -27.86 -1.42
CA TRP A 517 6.21 -26.88 -0.42
C TRP A 517 6.17 -25.50 -1.07
N TYR A 518 5.17 -24.69 -0.71
CA TYR A 518 4.99 -23.36 -1.26
C TYR A 518 5.05 -22.33 -0.13
N ASP A 519 5.81 -21.26 -0.33
CA ASP A 519 5.79 -20.14 0.61
C ASP A 519 4.55 -19.28 0.43
N ARG A 520 4.37 -18.36 1.38
CA ARG A 520 3.47 -17.22 1.24
C ARG A 520 3.89 -16.44 -0.01
N PRO A 521 2.99 -16.22 -0.99
CA PRO A 521 3.34 -15.46 -2.16
C PRO A 521 3.51 -13.97 -1.82
N TRP A 522 4.00 -13.23 -2.79
CA TRP A 522 4.11 -11.78 -2.76
C TRP A 522 3.49 -11.19 -4.02
N VAL A 523 3.03 -9.96 -3.94
CA VAL A 523 2.35 -9.29 -5.05
C VAL A 523 2.84 -7.86 -5.15
N ASP A 524 3.04 -7.41 -6.39
CA ASP A 524 3.16 -6.00 -6.71
C ASP A 524 2.17 -5.63 -7.84
N GLU A 525 2.47 -4.55 -8.58
CA GLU A 525 1.60 -4.09 -9.66
C GLU A 525 1.55 -5.01 -10.87
N GLU A 526 2.63 -5.68 -11.24
CA GLU A 526 2.73 -6.51 -12.44
C GLU A 526 2.93 -7.99 -12.09
N HIS A 527 3.37 -8.30 -10.88
CA HIS A 527 3.82 -9.63 -10.52
C HIS A 527 3.03 -10.18 -9.34
N LEU A 528 2.59 -11.41 -9.46
CA LEU A 528 2.33 -12.28 -8.31
C LEU A 528 3.43 -13.33 -8.31
N ILE A 529 4.24 -13.36 -7.26
CA ILE A 529 5.32 -14.34 -7.16
C ILE A 529 5.05 -15.34 -6.04
N GLN A 530 5.49 -16.57 -6.24
CA GLN A 530 5.40 -17.63 -5.23
C GLN A 530 6.67 -18.47 -5.25
N ARG A 531 7.27 -18.72 -4.08
CA ARG A 531 8.40 -19.65 -3.97
C ARG A 531 7.87 -21.07 -3.87
N LYS A 532 8.34 -21.94 -4.74
CA LYS A 532 8.18 -23.39 -4.70
C LYS A 532 9.49 -24.01 -4.21
N MET A 533 9.42 -24.86 -3.21
CA MET A 533 10.51 -25.71 -2.76
C MET A 533 10.21 -27.15 -3.20
N VAL A 534 11.15 -27.77 -3.90
CA VAL A 534 11.04 -29.13 -4.41
C VAL A 534 12.13 -29.98 -3.77
N MET A 535 11.75 -31.05 -3.07
CA MET A 535 12.71 -32.03 -2.58
C MET A 535 13.15 -32.90 -3.76
N SER A 536 14.40 -32.74 -4.22
CA SER A 536 14.99 -33.56 -5.28
C SER A 536 16.35 -34.08 -4.80
N GLY A 537 16.39 -35.33 -4.33
CA GLY A 537 17.60 -35.89 -3.73
C GLY A 537 17.86 -35.37 -2.32
N SER A 538 19.13 -35.10 -1.98
CA SER A 538 19.56 -34.68 -0.64
C SER A 538 19.46 -33.18 -0.37
N ALA A 539 19.20 -32.34 -1.37
CA ALA A 539 19.13 -30.90 -1.22
C ALA A 539 17.82 -30.33 -1.78
N PRO A 540 17.15 -29.39 -1.07
CA PRO A 540 15.96 -28.73 -1.59
C PRO A 540 16.31 -27.80 -2.76
N ARG A 541 15.55 -27.89 -3.86
CA ARG A 541 15.61 -26.92 -4.97
C ARG A 541 14.57 -25.83 -4.73
N HIS A 542 14.99 -24.57 -4.81
CA HIS A 542 14.11 -23.42 -4.65
C HIS A 542 13.82 -22.81 -6.02
N ILE A 543 12.55 -22.58 -6.32
CA ILE A 543 12.09 -22.04 -7.59
C ILE A 543 11.18 -20.85 -7.29
N LEU A 544 11.50 -19.70 -7.85
CA LEU A 544 10.62 -18.55 -7.85
C LEU A 544 9.69 -18.64 -9.06
N MET A 545 8.38 -18.67 -8.84
CA MET A 545 7.37 -18.62 -9.89
C MET A 545 6.84 -17.20 -9.98
N ASP A 546 6.78 -16.64 -11.18
CA ASP A 546 6.24 -15.30 -11.44
C ASP A 546 5.04 -15.36 -12.39
N TYR A 547 3.89 -14.90 -11.92
CA TYR A 547 2.69 -14.72 -12.71
C TYR A 547 2.59 -13.24 -13.08
N SER A 548 3.10 -12.89 -14.27
CA SER A 548 3.12 -11.52 -14.79
C SER A 548 1.76 -11.11 -15.42
N PHE A 549 1.19 -9.98 -14.97
CA PHE A 549 -0.08 -9.40 -15.40
C PHE A 549 0.06 -8.10 -16.19
#